data_AF-A0A351T3L1-F1
#
_entry.id   AF-A0A351T3L1-F1
#
_cell.length_a   1.000
_cell.length_b   1.000
_cell.length_c   1.000
_cell.angle_alpha   90.00
_cell.angle_beta   90.00
_cell.angle_gamma   90.00
#
_symmetry.space_group_name_H-M   'P 1'
#
loop_
_entity.id
_entity.type
_entity.pdbx_description
1 polymer ?
#
loop_
_entity_poly.entity_id
_entity_poly.type
_entity_poly.pdbx_seq_one_letter_code
_entity_poly.pdbx_strand_id
1 'polypeptide(L)' 'MFDEIRDAALRVYSEMRNLGLADPLAFDAAVNLFRHRAPQSGDVQAEYVVADWICEATGEAL' A
#
# COMPACT_ATOMS: atom_id res chain seq x y z
N MET A 1 -9.23 11.29 5.52
CA MET A 1 -9.89 10.21 6.31
C MET A 1 -9.10 8.90 6.27
N PHE A 2 -8.33 8.62 5.22
CA PHE A 2 -7.41 7.48 5.18
C PHE A 2 -5.94 7.85 5.46
N ASP A 3 -5.65 9.08 5.89
CA ASP A 3 -4.28 9.62 5.97
C ASP A 3 -3.35 8.76 6.83
N GLU A 4 -3.81 8.29 8.00
CA GLU A 4 -3.02 7.39 8.85
C GLU A 4 -2.80 5.99 8.24
N ILE A 5 -3.76 5.50 7.45
CA ILE A 5 -3.69 4.20 6.78
C ILE A 5 -2.77 4.31 5.57
N ARG A 6 -2.82 5.45 4.86
CA ARG A 6 -1.91 5.81 3.77
C ARG A 6 -0.46 5.83 4.24
N ASP A 7 -0.16 6.57 5.29
CA ASP A 7 1.20 6.64 5.83
C ASP A 7 1.71 5.27 6.29
N ALA A 8 0.84 4.48 6.92
CA ALA A 8 1.19 3.12 7.34
C ALA A 8 1.43 2.18 6.14
N ALA A 9 0.62 2.26 5.08
CA ALA A 9 0.79 1.46 3.87
C ALA A 9 2.08 1.81 3.12
N LEU A 10 2.36 3.10 2.96
CA LEU A 10 3.59 3.59 2.33
C LEU A 10 4.84 3.17 3.12
N ARG A 11 4.78 3.28 4.46
CA ARG A 11 5.86 2.84 5.32
C ARG A 11 6.13 1.35 5.19
N VAL A 12 5.08 0.51 5.24
CA VAL A 12 5.23 -0.94 5.06
C VAL A 12 5.83 -1.25 3.69
N TYR A 13 5.34 -0.61 2.62
CA TYR A 13 5.89 -0.79 1.28
C TYR A 13 7.39 -0.46 1.24
N SER A 14 7.79 0.73 1.73
CA SER A 14 9.20 1.14 1.76
C SER A 14 10.06 0.22 2.64
N GLU A 15 9.58 -0.20 3.82
CA GLU A 15 10.30 -1.13 4.69
C GLU A 15 10.54 -2.47 3.99
N MET A 16 9.53 -3.01 3.30
CA MET A 16 9.67 -4.27 2.55
C MET A 16 10.65 -4.12 1.38
N ARG A 17 10.59 -3.02 0.62
CA ARG A 17 11.56 -2.73 -0.46
C ARG A 17 12.99 -2.58 0.05
N ASN A 18 13.17 -1.91 1.19
CA ASN A 18 14.48 -1.76 1.85
C ASN A 18 15.06 -3.08 2.36
N LEU A 19 14.20 -4.05 2.71
CA LEU A 19 14.60 -5.42 3.05
C LEU A 19 14.94 -6.28 1.82
N GLY A 20 14.84 -5.72 0.61
CA GLY A 20 15.14 -6.41 -0.65
C GLY A 20 13.99 -7.27 -1.18
N LEU A 21 12.77 -7.12 -0.65
CA LEU A 21 11.62 -7.83 -1.19
C LEU A 21 11.25 -7.29 -2.58
N ALA A 22 10.78 -8.22 -3.41
CA ALA A 22 10.25 -7.89 -4.72
C ALA A 22 9.04 -6.96 -4.61
N ASP A 23 8.91 -6.09 -5.59
CA ASP A 23 7.84 -5.08 -5.66
C ASP A 23 6.42 -5.66 -5.42
N PRO A 24 6.02 -6.79 -6.06
CA PRO A 24 4.68 -7.34 -5.84
C PRO A 24 4.43 -7.81 -4.40
N LEU A 25 5.48 -8.26 -3.70
CA LEU A 25 5.36 -8.71 -2.31
C LEU A 25 5.27 -7.52 -1.34
N ALA A 26 6.03 -6.46 -1.60
CA ALA A 26 5.93 -5.22 -0.83
C ALA A 26 4.56 -4.56 -1.03
N PHE A 27 4.04 -4.58 -2.26
CA PHE A 27 2.72 -4.08 -2.61
C PHE A 27 1.60 -4.89 -1.90
N ASP A 28 1.64 -6.22 -1.99
CA ASP A 28 0.64 -7.09 -1.35
C ASP A 28 0.59 -6.87 0.18
N ALA A 29 1.74 -6.67 0.82
CA ALA A 29 1.80 -6.34 2.25
C ALA A 29 1.09 -5.02 2.59
N ALA A 30 1.26 -3.98 1.77
CA ALA A 30 0.60 -2.69 1.95
C ALA A 30 -0.92 -2.80 1.72
N VAL A 31 -1.35 -3.55 0.71
CA VAL A 31 -2.78 -3.84 0.44
C VAL A 31 -3.42 -4.60 1.59
N ASN A 32 -2.75 -5.62 2.12
CA ASN A 32 -3.26 -6.38 3.27
C ASN A 32 -3.38 -5.50 4.53
N LEU A 33 -2.45 -4.58 4.76
CA LEU A 33 -2.56 -3.61 5.85
C LEU A 33 -3.78 -2.70 5.68
N PHE A 34 -4.02 -2.18 4.47
CA PHE A 34 -5.18 -1.37 4.17
C PHE A 34 -6.48 -2.15 4.41
N ARG A 35 -6.59 -3.37 3.88
CA ARG A 35 -7.76 -4.26 4.08
C ARG A 35 -8.05 -4.50 5.56
N HIS A 36 -7.02 -4.72 6.36
CA HIS A 36 -7.17 -4.95 7.80
C HIS A 36 -7.65 -3.70 8.56
N ARG A 37 -7.14 -2.52 8.18
CA ARG A 37 -7.46 -1.24 8.85
C ARG A 37 -8.77 -0.63 8.36
N ALA A 38 -9.19 -0.91 7.14
CA ALA A 38 -10.38 -0.37 6.51
C ALA A 38 -11.29 -1.46 5.91
N PRO A 39 -11.84 -2.38 6.74
CA PRO A 39 -12.64 -3.50 6.27
C PRO A 39 -13.96 -3.08 5.59
N GLN A 40 -14.39 -1.83 5.81
CA GLN A 40 -15.63 -1.27 5.29
C GLN A 40 -15.53 -0.86 3.81
N SER A 41 -14.30 -0.74 3.27
CA SER A 41 -14.04 -0.22 1.92
C SER A 41 -14.24 -1.25 0.81
N GLY A 42 -14.52 -2.51 1.15
CA GLY A 42 -14.67 -3.62 0.19
C GLY A 42 -13.35 -4.04 -0.47
N ASP A 43 -13.27 -5.30 -0.91
CA ASP A 43 -12.03 -5.90 -1.40
C ASP A 43 -11.53 -5.38 -2.77
N VAL A 44 -12.42 -4.80 -3.56
CA VAL A 44 -12.18 -4.46 -4.98
C VAL A 44 -11.47 -3.12 -5.17
N GLN A 45 -11.30 -2.30 -4.12
CA GLN A 45 -10.70 -0.96 -4.23
C GLN A 45 -9.35 -0.82 -3.53
N ALA A 46 -9.00 -1.72 -2.61
CA ALA A 46 -7.77 -1.61 -1.83
C ALA A 46 -6.51 -1.57 -2.70
N GLU A 47 -6.45 -2.41 -3.74
CA GLU A 47 -5.32 -2.48 -4.67
C GLU A 47 -5.17 -1.15 -5.45
N TYR A 48 -6.25 -0.61 -5.99
CA TYR A 48 -6.21 0.66 -6.73
C TYR A 48 -5.84 1.84 -5.83
N VAL A 49 -6.38 1.89 -4.62
CA VAL A 49 -6.09 2.97 -3.66
C VAL A 49 -4.62 2.93 -3.22
N VAL A 50 -4.11 1.74 -2.90
CA VAL A 50 -2.71 1.58 -2.47
C VAL A 50 -1.75 1.81 -3.65
N ALA A 51 -2.10 1.38 -4.86
CA ALA A 51 -1.31 1.65 -6.06
C ALA A 51 -1.21 3.16 -6.33
N ASP A 52 -2.33 3.88 -6.27
CA ASP A 52 -2.36 5.34 -6.42
C ASP A 52 -1.43 6.04 -5.42
N TRP A 53 -1.49 5.65 -4.14
CA TRP A 53 -0.62 6.22 -3.11
C TRP A 53 0.86 5.96 -3.35
N ILE A 54 1.23 4.74 -3.73
CA ILE A 54 2.63 4.38 -3.98
C ILE A 54 3.14 5.10 -5.23
N CYS A 55 2.35 5.12 -6.31
CA CYS A 55 2.68 5.88 -7.53
C CYS A 55 2.89 7.37 -7.23
N GLU A 56 2.03 7.99 -6.41
CA GLU A 56 2.20 9.39 -5.99
C GLU A 56 3.47 9.59 -5.14
N ALA A 57 3.82 8.62 -4.29
CA ALA A 57 4.97 8.71 -3.38
C ALA A 57 6.32 8.44 -4.07
N THR A 58 6.38 7.55 -5.05
CA THR A 58 7.61 7.17 -5.76
C THR A 58 7.79 7.90 -7.08
N GLY A 59 6.70 8.38 -7.69
CA GLY A 59 6.69 8.91 -9.06
C GLY A 59 6.85 7.82 -10.13
N GLU A 60 6.78 6.54 -9.74
CA GLU A 60 6.88 5.39 -10.62
C GLU A 60 5.48 4.82 -10.89
N ALA A 61 5.19 4.43 -12.13
CA ALA A 61 3.96 3.70 -12.43
C ALA A 61 4.15 2.22 -12.06
N LEU A 62 3.39 1.76 -11.07
CA LEU A 62 3.28 0.34 -10.68
C LEU A 62 2.60 -0.52 -11.76
#